data_AF-A0A517QCK3-F1
#
_entry.id   AF-A0A517QCK3-F1
#
_cell.length_a   1.000
_cell.length_b   1.000
_cell.length_c   1.000
_cell.angle_alpha   90.00
_cell.angle_beta   90.00
_cell.angle_gamma   90.00
#
_symmetry.space_group_name_H-M   'P 1'
#
loop_
_entity.id
_entity.type
_entity.pdbx_description
1 polymer ?
#
loop_
_entity_poly.entity_id
_entity_poly.type
_entity_poly.pdbx_seq_one_letter_code
_entity_poly.pdbx_strand_id
1 'polypeptide(L)'
;MQETRYTEKQILCGLYSCYCDAIGSDTPFTAETRVDQHMQADGSWEDTDLADLFYRFERQFDFECSLEEWTEELGIANVPSLEVWEHEMAPRFTFGAIARFIQKRAINTVSFQSVTVINRECGPAGAFYGIQQVVASERAARWNSHRFAPSDRIIDVLRGSHLDRFWYELHWRTELRIPRLKRDWDFLIDSGCLLGGIGFLVAFPASILTGQYLYAVIAVVYLLALWAVASVYKYCSDPLPPELQTFRDLAVAIAGLDCEAVRGIKDSKNGAAEGLT
;
A
#
# COMPACT_ATOMS: atom_id res chain seq x y z
N MET A 1 10.32 23.32 -6.26
CA MET A 1 9.46 22.48 -5.41
C MET A 1 10.25 22.22 -4.15
N GLN A 2 9.72 22.54 -2.96
CA GLN A 2 10.38 22.13 -1.71
C GLN A 2 10.35 20.60 -1.64
N GLU A 3 11.47 19.96 -1.32
CA GLU A 3 11.51 18.52 -1.08
C GLU A 3 10.69 18.20 0.18
N THR A 4 9.47 17.73 -0.01
CA THR A 4 8.68 17.16 1.07
C THR A 4 9.23 15.79 1.41
N ARG A 5 9.51 15.55 2.69
CA ARG A 5 9.87 14.23 3.21
C ARG A 5 8.63 13.53 3.75
N TYR A 6 8.62 12.21 3.68
CA TYR A 6 7.57 11.43 4.35
C TYR A 6 7.70 11.60 5.87
N THR A 7 6.57 11.59 6.57
CA THR A 7 6.56 11.43 8.02
C THR A 7 6.83 9.98 8.39
N GLU A 8 7.39 9.71 9.57
CA GLU A 8 7.63 8.33 10.04
C GLU A 8 6.33 7.52 10.05
N LYS A 9 5.22 8.15 10.44
CA LYS A 9 3.89 7.54 10.43
C LYS A 9 3.43 7.13 9.02
N GLN A 10 3.60 8.01 8.02
CA GLN A 10 3.27 7.67 6.63
C GLN A 10 4.11 6.50 6.12
N ILE A 11 5.39 6.45 6.48
CA ILE A 11 6.26 5.33 6.11
C ILE A 11 5.81 4.05 6.78
N LEU A 12 5.49 4.07 8.08
CA LEU A 12 4.96 2.89 8.79
C LEU A 12 3.65 2.39 8.17
N CYS A 13 2.75 3.28 7.75
CA CYS A 13 1.53 2.88 7.03
C CYS A 13 1.86 2.25 5.65
N GLY A 14 2.82 2.80 4.92
CA GLY A 14 3.28 2.24 3.64
C GLY A 14 3.97 0.88 3.82
N LEU A 15 4.81 0.73 4.85
CA LEU A 15 5.43 -0.53 5.25
C LEU A 15 4.38 -1.57 5.59
N TYR A 16 3.36 -1.20 6.38
CA TYR A 16 2.27 -2.12 6.75
C TYR A 16 1.52 -2.60 5.52
N SER A 17 1.09 -1.68 4.65
CA SER A 17 0.41 -2.04 3.41
C SER A 17 1.26 -2.95 2.52
N CYS A 18 2.55 -2.65 2.38
CA CYS A 18 3.49 -3.47 1.60
C CYS A 18 3.73 -4.85 2.23
N TYR A 19 3.76 -4.92 3.56
CA TYR A 19 3.95 -6.16 4.30
C TYR A 19 2.71 -7.07 4.17
N CYS A 20 1.50 -6.51 4.29
CA CYS A 20 0.26 -7.25 4.03
C CYS A 20 0.22 -7.82 2.61
N ASP A 21 0.65 -7.06 1.60
CA ASP A 21 0.70 -7.52 0.21
C ASP A 21 1.77 -8.60 -0.02
N ALA A 22 2.94 -8.46 0.60
CA ALA A 22 4.05 -9.39 0.43
C ALA A 22 3.85 -10.71 1.19
N ILE A 23 3.36 -10.63 2.43
CA ILE A 23 3.34 -11.74 3.39
C ILE A 23 1.93 -12.32 3.58
N GLY A 24 0.87 -11.55 3.26
CA GLY A 24 -0.51 -11.95 3.52
C GLY A 24 -0.91 -11.86 5.00
N SER A 25 -0.09 -11.20 5.83
CA SER A 25 -0.34 -11.00 7.26
C SER A 25 -0.96 -9.63 7.50
N ASP A 26 -2.12 -9.60 8.16
CA ASP A 26 -2.80 -8.37 8.58
C ASP A 26 -2.38 -7.91 9.99
N THR A 27 -1.38 -8.57 10.59
CA THR A 27 -0.96 -8.30 11.97
C THR A 27 -0.37 -6.90 12.07
N PRO A 28 -0.94 -6.01 12.90
CA PRO A 28 -0.44 -4.64 13.00
C PRO A 28 0.91 -4.58 13.72
N PHE A 29 1.72 -3.59 13.37
CA PHE A 29 2.98 -3.28 14.04
C PHE A 29 3.15 -1.78 14.29
N THR A 30 4.06 -1.45 15.19
CA THR A 30 4.43 -0.09 15.60
C THR A 30 5.90 0.17 15.28
N ALA A 31 6.37 1.41 15.49
CA ALA A 31 7.76 1.77 15.26
C ALA A 31 8.73 0.95 16.14
N GLU A 32 8.29 0.57 17.34
CA GLU A 32 9.05 -0.16 18.34
C GLU A 32 8.98 -1.67 18.14
N THR A 33 8.10 -2.15 17.25
CA THR A 33 7.93 -3.57 16.98
C THR A 33 9.20 -4.10 16.32
N ARG A 34 9.79 -5.13 16.94
CA ARG A 34 10.90 -5.90 16.40
C ARG A 34 10.45 -6.73 15.21
N VAL A 35 11.21 -6.64 14.11
CA VAL A 35 10.83 -7.27 12.83
C VAL A 35 10.93 -8.78 12.93
N ASP A 36 12.01 -9.30 13.51
CA ASP A 36 12.23 -10.74 13.70
C ASP A 36 11.14 -11.40 14.53
N GLN A 37 10.78 -10.80 15.67
CA GLN A 37 9.72 -11.32 16.53
C GLN A 37 8.34 -11.24 15.87
N HIS A 38 8.08 -10.18 15.11
CA HIS A 38 6.81 -10.04 14.39
C HIS A 38 6.64 -11.14 13.35
N MET A 39 7.68 -11.36 12.54
CA MET A 39 7.70 -12.40 11.50
C MET A 39 7.69 -13.82 12.08
N GLN A 40 8.28 -14.03 13.25
CA GLN A 40 8.19 -15.33 13.94
C GLN A 40 6.78 -15.57 14.48
N ALA A 41 6.11 -14.53 14.98
CA ALA A 41 4.78 -14.63 15.55
C ALA A 41 3.70 -14.95 14.50
N ASP A 42 3.85 -14.44 13.28
CA ASP A 42 2.95 -14.77 12.16
C ASP A 42 3.44 -15.91 11.26
N GLY A 43 4.58 -16.51 11.60
CA GLY A 43 5.15 -17.67 10.91
C GLY A 43 5.86 -17.35 9.59
N SER A 44 6.03 -16.08 9.24
CA SER A 44 6.69 -15.67 7.99
C SER A 44 8.22 -15.69 8.04
N TRP A 45 8.84 -15.79 9.23
CA TRP A 45 10.29 -15.62 9.38
C TRP A 45 11.15 -16.58 8.55
N GLU A 46 10.80 -17.86 8.51
CA GLU A 46 11.62 -18.87 7.81
C GLU A 46 11.43 -18.84 6.29
N ASP A 47 10.25 -18.42 5.82
CA ASP A 47 9.86 -18.44 4.41
C ASP A 47 10.13 -17.11 3.68
N THR A 48 10.45 -16.05 4.42
CA THR A 48 10.64 -14.71 3.85
C THR A 48 12.11 -14.43 3.55
N ASP A 49 12.41 -14.12 2.30
CA ASP A 49 13.68 -13.50 1.92
C ASP A 49 13.64 -11.99 2.25
N LEU A 50 14.45 -11.58 3.23
CA LEU A 50 14.57 -10.16 3.60
C LEU A 50 15.03 -9.28 2.43
N ALA A 51 15.81 -9.82 1.49
CA ALA A 51 16.21 -9.08 0.30
C ALA A 51 15.01 -8.76 -0.61
N ASP A 52 14.08 -9.71 -0.79
CA ASP A 52 12.84 -9.46 -1.53
C ASP A 52 11.96 -8.44 -0.79
N LEU A 53 11.87 -8.54 0.54
CA LEU A 53 11.09 -7.59 1.34
C LEU A 53 11.64 -6.17 1.24
N PHE A 54 12.96 -5.99 1.34
CA PHE A 54 13.60 -4.68 1.17
C PHE A 54 13.45 -4.14 -0.25
N TYR A 55 13.58 -5.00 -1.26
CA TYR A 55 13.31 -4.61 -2.65
C TYR A 55 11.87 -4.12 -2.83
N ARG A 56 10.88 -4.75 -2.19
CA ARG A 56 9.50 -4.26 -2.24
C ARG A 56 9.33 -2.90 -1.56
N PHE A 57 10.00 -2.65 -0.44
CA PHE A 57 10.00 -1.34 0.20
C PHE A 57 10.62 -0.26 -0.69
N GLU A 58 11.73 -0.55 -1.35
CA GLU A 58 12.34 0.33 -2.35
C GLU A 58 11.35 0.71 -3.45
N ARG A 59 10.66 -0.28 -4.02
CA ARG A 59 9.62 -0.05 -5.04
C ARG A 59 8.41 0.72 -4.50
N GLN A 60 8.03 0.51 -3.24
CA GLN A 60 6.92 1.19 -2.59
C GLN A 60 7.18 2.68 -2.36
N PHE A 61 8.43 3.05 -2.06
CA PHE A 61 8.82 4.44 -1.75
C PHE A 61 9.63 5.13 -2.86
N ASP A 62 9.80 4.46 -4.00
CA ASP A 62 10.47 4.94 -5.22
C ASP A 62 11.91 5.43 -4.97
N PHE A 63 12.71 4.55 -4.36
CA PHE A 63 14.15 4.75 -4.22
C PHE A 63 14.90 3.43 -4.47
N GLU A 64 16.18 3.51 -4.75
CA GLU A 64 17.05 2.34 -4.96
C GLU A 64 18.08 2.27 -3.82
N CYS A 65 18.35 1.07 -3.33
CA CYS A 65 19.32 0.81 -2.28
C CYS A 65 19.96 -0.57 -2.48
N SER A 66 21.25 -0.71 -2.18
CA SER A 66 21.85 -2.05 -2.15
C SER A 66 21.45 -2.80 -0.88
N LEU A 67 21.46 -4.13 -0.94
CA LEU A 67 21.27 -4.98 0.25
C LEU A 67 22.38 -4.74 1.29
N GLU A 68 23.60 -4.45 0.84
CA GLU A 68 24.73 -4.08 1.71
C GLU A 68 24.39 -2.83 2.52
N GLU A 69 23.93 -1.75 1.87
CA GLU A 69 23.51 -0.52 2.57
C GLU A 69 22.35 -0.76 3.55
N TRP A 70 21.37 -1.59 3.18
CA TRP A 70 20.29 -1.99 4.09
C TRP A 70 20.83 -2.68 5.33
N THR A 71 21.70 -3.67 5.13
CA THR A 71 22.21 -4.49 6.22
C THR A 71 23.17 -3.72 7.13
N GLU A 72 23.97 -2.81 6.58
CA GLU A 72 24.84 -1.91 7.34
C GLU A 72 24.04 -0.92 8.19
N GLU A 73 23.05 -0.23 7.60
CA GLU A 73 22.25 0.76 8.34
C GLU A 73 21.43 0.11 9.46
N LEU A 74 20.83 -1.05 9.18
CA LEU A 74 20.02 -1.77 10.16
C LEU A 74 20.88 -2.52 11.19
N GLY A 75 22.21 -2.52 11.04
CA GLY A 75 23.12 -3.21 11.93
C GLY A 75 22.98 -4.73 11.89
N ILE A 76 22.50 -5.27 10.76
CA ILE A 76 22.29 -6.71 10.57
C ILE A 76 23.42 -7.36 9.73
N ALA A 77 24.36 -6.55 9.22
CA ALA A 77 25.56 -7.03 8.55
C ALA A 77 26.60 -7.56 9.55
N ASN A 78 27.30 -8.64 9.17
CA ASN A 78 28.52 -9.14 9.83
C ASN A 78 28.38 -9.38 11.35
N VAL A 79 27.25 -9.93 11.79
CA VAL A 79 26.98 -10.18 13.21
C VAL A 79 27.87 -11.34 13.70
N PRO A 80 28.75 -11.12 14.70
CA PRO A 80 29.82 -12.07 15.04
C PRO A 80 29.33 -13.32 15.78
N SER A 81 28.17 -13.25 16.45
CA SER A 81 27.56 -14.39 17.14
C SER A 81 26.05 -14.19 17.34
N LEU A 82 25.34 -15.29 17.61
CA LEU A 82 23.91 -15.25 17.95
C LEU A 82 23.64 -14.45 19.24
N GLU A 83 24.52 -14.53 20.24
CA GLU A 83 24.37 -13.75 21.48
C GLU A 83 24.45 -12.24 21.22
N VAL A 84 25.37 -11.80 20.35
CA VAL A 84 25.49 -10.39 19.94
C VAL A 84 24.27 -9.97 19.12
N TRP A 85 23.75 -10.86 18.27
CA TRP A 85 22.48 -10.64 17.58
C TRP A 85 21.36 -10.36 18.57
N GLU A 86 21.11 -11.29 19.49
CA GLU A 86 19.94 -11.25 20.39
C GLU A 86 19.98 -10.08 21.37
N HIS A 87 21.16 -9.75 21.91
CA HIS A 87 21.30 -8.73 22.94
C HIS A 87 21.55 -7.32 22.42
N GLU A 88 22.22 -7.17 21.28
CA GLU A 88 22.67 -5.85 20.81
C GLU A 88 21.94 -5.40 19.54
N MET A 89 21.76 -6.28 18.56
CA MET A 89 21.27 -5.91 17.22
C MET A 89 19.76 -6.09 17.08
N ALA A 90 19.22 -7.25 17.45
CA ALA A 90 17.81 -7.58 17.32
C ALA A 90 16.87 -6.58 18.04
N PRO A 91 17.22 -6.01 19.22
CA PRO A 91 16.42 -4.95 19.84
C PRO A 91 16.35 -3.65 19.03
N ARG A 92 17.31 -3.42 18.13
CA ARG A 92 17.36 -2.23 17.25
C ARG A 92 16.71 -2.49 15.90
N PHE A 93 16.64 -3.75 15.47
CA PHE A 93 15.99 -4.18 14.23
C PHE A 93 14.45 -4.09 14.34
N THR A 94 13.96 -2.87 14.20
CA THR A 94 12.55 -2.48 14.39
C THR A 94 11.98 -1.84 13.14
N PHE A 95 10.66 -1.88 12.97
CA PHE A 95 10.00 -1.19 11.86
C PHE A 95 10.24 0.34 11.86
N GLY A 96 10.45 0.93 13.04
CA GLY A 96 10.86 2.34 13.17
C GLY A 96 12.27 2.60 12.66
N ALA A 97 13.22 1.68 12.83
CA ALA A 97 14.54 1.80 12.24
C ALA A 97 14.48 1.77 10.70
N ILE A 98 13.70 0.84 10.14
CA ILE A 98 13.42 0.78 8.70
C ILE A 98 12.76 2.08 8.23
N ALA A 99 11.74 2.56 8.94
CA ALA A 99 11.03 3.78 8.59
C ALA A 99 11.95 5.01 8.57
N ARG A 100 12.83 5.16 9.57
CA ARG A 100 13.82 6.25 9.61
C ARG A 100 14.84 6.15 8.49
N PHE A 101 15.27 4.95 8.10
CA PHE A 101 16.17 4.80 6.97
C PHE A 101 15.51 5.22 5.65
N ILE A 102 14.29 4.74 5.40
CA ILE A 102 13.48 5.15 4.25
C ILE A 102 13.28 6.67 4.25
N GLN A 103 13.03 7.29 5.41
CA GLN A 103 12.85 8.73 5.51
C GLN A 103 14.08 9.52 5.02
N LYS A 104 15.29 9.02 5.27
CA LYS A 104 16.55 9.63 4.81
C LYS A 104 16.70 9.52 3.29
N ARG A 105 16.23 8.44 2.67
CA ARG A 105 16.42 8.14 1.25
C ARG A 105 15.27 8.64 0.36
N ALA A 106 14.04 8.32 0.74
CA ALA A 106 12.86 8.57 -0.07
C ALA A 106 12.46 10.05 -0.07
N ILE A 107 12.01 10.52 -1.24
CA ILE A 107 11.44 11.85 -1.44
C ILE A 107 9.94 11.69 -1.60
N ASN A 108 9.17 12.46 -0.82
CA ASN A 108 7.73 12.48 -1.01
C ASN A 108 7.38 13.48 -2.12
N THR A 109 7.04 12.93 -3.29
CA THR A 109 6.62 13.67 -4.48
C THR A 109 5.15 14.10 -4.44
N VAL A 110 4.39 13.61 -3.45
CA VAL A 110 2.95 13.86 -3.29
C VAL A 110 2.67 14.73 -2.06
N SER A 111 1.96 15.84 -2.25
CA SER A 111 1.51 16.69 -1.15
C SER A 111 0.00 16.94 -1.20
N PHE A 112 -0.68 16.71 -0.08
CA PHE A 112 -2.09 17.03 0.12
C PHE A 112 -2.29 18.37 0.87
N GLN A 113 -1.22 19.08 1.19
CA GLN A 113 -1.28 20.32 1.95
C GLN A 113 -2.10 21.39 1.24
N SER A 114 -2.80 22.21 2.02
CA SER A 114 -3.59 23.34 1.51
C SER A 114 -2.74 24.28 0.66
N VAL A 115 -3.33 24.77 -0.43
CA VAL A 115 -2.69 25.73 -1.35
C VAL A 115 -3.43 27.05 -1.35
N THR A 116 -2.72 28.14 -1.59
CA THR A 116 -3.34 29.46 -1.68
C THR A 116 -3.95 29.66 -3.06
N VAL A 117 -5.28 29.82 -3.10
CA VAL A 117 -6.05 30.15 -4.30
C VAL A 117 -6.75 31.49 -4.07
N ILE A 118 -6.43 32.50 -4.89
CA ILE A 118 -7.00 33.85 -4.79
C ILE A 118 -6.86 34.40 -3.33
N ASN A 119 -5.64 34.41 -2.80
CA ASN A 119 -5.31 34.89 -1.45
C ASN A 119 -6.06 34.19 -0.30
N ARG A 120 -6.56 32.97 -0.50
CA ARG A 120 -7.17 32.14 0.55
C ARG A 120 -6.56 30.74 0.54
N GLU A 121 -6.24 30.22 1.71
CA GLU A 121 -5.83 28.82 1.86
C GLU A 121 -7.02 27.90 1.55
N CYS A 122 -6.81 26.96 0.63
CA CYS A 122 -7.81 26.02 0.18
C CYS A 122 -7.26 24.59 0.34
N GLY A 123 -7.72 23.91 1.40
CA GLY A 123 -7.42 22.49 1.65
C GLY A 123 -7.82 21.58 0.49
N PRO A 124 -9.09 21.62 0.03
CA PRO A 124 -9.54 20.74 -1.07
C PRO A 124 -8.76 20.94 -2.38
N ALA A 125 -8.32 22.17 -2.69
CA ALA A 125 -7.49 22.39 -3.88
C ALA A 125 -6.12 21.73 -3.74
N GLY A 126 -5.52 21.81 -2.54
CA GLY A 126 -4.25 21.14 -2.22
C GLY A 126 -4.36 19.62 -2.31
N ALA A 127 -5.39 19.06 -1.69
CA ALA A 127 -5.70 17.64 -1.75
C ALA A 127 -5.91 17.17 -3.20
N PHE A 128 -6.59 17.96 -4.04
CA PHE A 128 -6.78 17.64 -5.46
C PHE A 128 -5.45 17.63 -6.24
N TYR A 129 -4.53 18.56 -5.98
CA TYR A 129 -3.19 18.51 -6.57
C TYR A 129 -2.41 17.26 -6.15
N GLY A 130 -2.51 16.87 -4.87
CA GLY A 130 -1.93 15.62 -4.39
C GLY A 130 -2.52 14.39 -5.10
N ILE A 131 -3.85 14.34 -5.27
CA ILE A 131 -4.51 13.28 -6.04
C ILE A 131 -3.99 13.24 -7.48
N GLN A 132 -3.82 14.39 -8.13
CA GLN A 132 -3.24 14.45 -9.48
C GLN A 132 -1.82 13.91 -9.53
N GLN A 133 -1.00 14.14 -8.49
CA GLN A 133 0.35 13.58 -8.39
C GLN A 133 0.34 12.06 -8.24
N VAL A 134 -0.55 11.51 -7.42
CA VAL A 134 -0.73 10.04 -7.29
C VAL A 134 -1.20 9.43 -8.62
N VAL A 135 -2.16 10.06 -9.29
CA VAL A 135 -2.61 9.59 -10.61
C VAL A 135 -1.48 9.67 -11.64
N ALA A 136 -0.63 10.69 -11.56
CA ALA A 136 0.51 10.85 -12.45
C ALA A 136 1.59 9.78 -12.20
N SER A 137 1.92 9.45 -10.95
CA SER A 137 2.89 8.39 -10.63
C SER A 137 2.41 7.02 -11.12
N GLU A 138 1.10 6.79 -11.07
CA GLU A 138 0.47 5.55 -11.54
C GLU A 138 0.37 5.46 -13.08
N ARG A 139 0.10 6.59 -13.74
CA ARG A 139 -0.13 6.64 -15.20
C ARG A 139 1.09 6.95 -16.05
N ALA A 140 2.19 7.42 -15.46
CA ALA A 140 3.44 7.69 -16.17
C ALA A 140 3.98 6.46 -16.92
N ALA A 141 3.51 5.26 -16.58
CA ALA A 141 3.96 4.02 -17.20
C ALA A 141 3.40 3.73 -18.60
N ARG A 142 2.28 4.30 -19.10
CA ARG A 142 1.83 3.86 -20.45
C ARG A 142 0.90 4.68 -21.35
N TRP A 143 0.08 5.65 -20.91
CA TRP A 143 -0.73 6.42 -21.89
C TRP A 143 -1.27 7.74 -21.34
N ASN A 144 -1.19 8.78 -22.20
CA ASN A 144 -1.85 10.09 -22.17
C ASN A 144 -2.58 10.43 -20.86
N SER A 145 -1.94 11.31 -20.08
CA SER A 145 -2.50 12.06 -18.97
C SER A 145 -3.69 12.91 -19.42
N HIS A 146 -4.86 12.27 -19.53
CA HIS A 146 -6.12 13.00 -19.62
C HIS A 146 -6.24 13.83 -18.35
N ARG A 147 -6.15 15.16 -18.53
CA ARG A 147 -6.44 16.11 -17.47
C ARG A 147 -7.87 15.87 -17.03
N PHE A 148 -8.05 15.59 -15.74
CA PHE A 148 -9.36 15.45 -15.12
C PHE A 148 -9.64 16.65 -14.23
N ALA A 149 -10.92 16.99 -14.12
CA ALA A 149 -11.44 18.05 -13.27
C ALA A 149 -11.97 17.47 -11.94
N PRO A 150 -12.13 18.31 -10.89
CA PRO A 150 -12.71 17.86 -9.64
C PRO A 150 -14.12 17.28 -9.78
N SER A 151 -14.90 17.74 -10.76
CA SER A 151 -16.25 17.23 -11.04
C SER A 151 -16.28 15.86 -11.70
N ASP A 152 -15.15 15.39 -12.22
CA ASP A 152 -15.11 14.12 -12.95
C ASP A 152 -15.29 12.96 -11.98
N ARG A 153 -16.05 11.95 -12.42
CA ARG A 153 -16.21 10.72 -11.65
C ARG A 153 -14.91 9.96 -11.65
N ILE A 154 -14.52 9.45 -10.50
CA ILE A 154 -13.27 8.70 -10.34
C ILE A 154 -13.28 7.49 -11.29
N ILE A 155 -14.42 6.81 -11.40
CA ILE A 155 -14.57 5.62 -12.25
C ILE A 155 -14.44 5.93 -13.75
N ASP A 156 -14.69 7.16 -14.20
CA ASP A 156 -14.55 7.50 -15.62
C ASP A 156 -13.09 7.72 -16.00
N VAL A 157 -12.24 7.96 -14.99
CA VAL A 157 -10.80 8.18 -15.14
C VAL A 157 -10.04 6.90 -14.78
N LEU A 158 -10.36 6.26 -13.65
CA LEU A 158 -9.63 5.09 -13.13
C LEU A 158 -10.59 3.89 -13.04
N ARG A 159 -10.25 2.78 -13.71
CA ARG A 159 -11.01 1.53 -13.66
C ARG A 159 -10.11 0.32 -13.46
N GLY A 160 -10.68 -0.77 -12.96
CA GLY A 160 -9.99 -2.05 -12.78
C GLY A 160 -8.77 -1.92 -11.87
N SER A 161 -7.67 -2.55 -12.28
CA SER A 161 -6.41 -2.57 -11.51
C SER A 161 -5.80 -1.19 -11.26
N HIS A 162 -6.07 -0.21 -12.14
CA HIS A 162 -5.59 1.15 -11.94
C HIS A 162 -6.32 1.87 -10.80
N LEU A 163 -7.61 1.57 -10.63
CA LEU A 163 -8.37 2.10 -9.50
C LEU A 163 -7.85 1.50 -8.20
N ASP A 164 -7.58 0.19 -8.17
CA ASP A 164 -7.05 -0.49 -6.99
C ASP A 164 -5.71 0.07 -6.57
N ARG A 165 -4.79 0.21 -7.52
CA ARG A 165 -3.45 0.71 -7.22
C ARG A 165 -3.46 2.17 -6.81
N PHE A 166 -4.27 3.00 -7.47
CA PHE A 166 -4.50 4.39 -7.04
C PHE A 166 -5.05 4.46 -5.61
N TRP A 167 -6.06 3.64 -5.30
CA TRP A 167 -6.68 3.66 -3.97
C TRP A 167 -5.76 3.12 -2.89
N TYR A 168 -4.99 2.08 -3.20
CA TYR A 168 -3.94 1.54 -2.34
C TYR A 168 -2.89 2.61 -2.01
N GLU A 169 -2.36 3.29 -3.03
CA GLU A 169 -1.40 4.40 -2.84
C GLU A 169 -1.98 5.52 -1.98
N LEU A 170 -3.22 5.91 -2.28
CA LEU A 170 -3.89 6.97 -1.54
C LEU A 170 -4.16 6.56 -0.08
N HIS A 171 -4.54 5.31 0.16
CA HIS A 171 -4.85 4.79 1.49
C HIS A 171 -3.65 4.89 2.42
N TRP A 172 -2.47 4.42 2.03
CA TRP A 172 -1.30 4.48 2.91
C TRP A 172 -0.72 5.89 3.03
N ARG A 173 -0.74 6.71 1.96
CA ARG A 173 -0.25 8.10 1.99
C ARG A 173 -1.09 9.02 2.88
N THR A 174 -2.36 8.69 3.05
CA THR A 174 -3.30 9.37 3.98
C THR A 174 -3.36 8.72 5.36
N GLU A 175 -2.35 7.91 5.72
CA GLU A 175 -2.24 7.22 7.01
C GLU A 175 -3.43 6.29 7.31
N LEU A 176 -3.93 5.60 6.28
CA LEU A 176 -5.03 4.63 6.34
C LEU A 176 -6.40 5.23 6.71
N ARG A 177 -6.55 6.56 6.62
CA ARG A 177 -7.79 7.26 7.01
C ARG A 177 -8.92 7.17 5.98
N ILE A 178 -8.60 6.93 4.71
CA ILE A 178 -9.59 6.71 3.66
C ILE A 178 -10.11 5.27 3.77
N PRO A 179 -11.41 5.00 3.59
CA PRO A 179 -11.94 3.64 3.63
C PRO A 179 -11.31 2.74 2.54
N ARG A 180 -11.03 1.48 2.89
CA ARG A 180 -10.67 0.45 1.91
C ARG A 180 -11.83 0.22 0.93
N LEU A 181 -11.50 -0.01 -0.34
CA LEU A 181 -12.49 -0.40 -1.34
C LEU A 181 -13.09 -1.75 -0.95
N LYS A 182 -14.41 -1.84 -0.97
CA LYS A 182 -15.12 -3.10 -0.75
C LYS A 182 -15.36 -3.76 -2.10
N ARG A 183 -14.91 -5.01 -2.22
CA ARG A 183 -15.19 -5.85 -3.38
C ARG A 183 -15.84 -7.14 -2.90
N ASP A 184 -17.16 -7.14 -2.98
CA ASP A 184 -17.99 -8.23 -2.43
C ASP A 184 -17.74 -9.58 -3.13
N TRP A 185 -17.20 -9.57 -4.36
CA TRP A 185 -16.93 -10.77 -5.14
C TRP A 185 -15.47 -11.24 -5.12
N ASP A 186 -14.55 -10.52 -4.46
CA ASP A 186 -13.14 -10.93 -4.44
C ASP A 186 -12.98 -12.30 -3.78
N PHE A 187 -13.70 -12.56 -2.68
CA PHE A 187 -13.71 -13.88 -2.04
C PHE A 187 -14.14 -15.02 -2.98
N LEU A 188 -15.16 -14.78 -3.82
CA LEU A 188 -15.67 -15.78 -4.76
C LEU A 188 -14.68 -16.01 -5.92
N ILE A 189 -14.03 -14.96 -6.38
CA ILE A 189 -12.99 -15.03 -7.41
C ILE A 189 -11.78 -15.79 -6.87
N ASP A 190 -11.31 -15.46 -5.66
CA ASP A 190 -10.15 -16.10 -5.03
C ASP A 190 -10.42 -17.59 -4.75
N SER A 191 -11.61 -17.90 -4.22
CA SER A 191 -12.05 -19.28 -4.03
C SER A 191 -12.13 -20.03 -5.37
N GLY A 192 -12.66 -19.39 -6.42
CA GLY A 192 -12.73 -19.96 -7.75
C GLY A 192 -11.34 -20.25 -8.34
N CYS A 193 -10.38 -19.34 -8.12
CA CYS A 193 -9.00 -19.46 -8.58
C CYS A 193 -8.29 -20.60 -7.85
N LEU A 194 -8.47 -20.71 -6.54
CA LEU A 194 -7.92 -21.79 -5.72
C LEU A 194 -8.46 -23.16 -6.16
N LEU A 195 -9.79 -23.27 -6.34
CA LEU A 195 -10.41 -24.49 -6.86
C LEU A 195 -9.92 -24.82 -8.28
N GLY A 196 -9.75 -23.80 -9.13
CA GLY A 196 -9.18 -23.96 -10.46
C GLY A 196 -7.74 -24.46 -10.44
N GLY A 197 -6.92 -23.92 -9.53
CA GLY A 197 -5.54 -24.35 -9.32
C GLY A 197 -5.44 -25.79 -8.85
N ILE A 198 -6.23 -26.18 -7.84
CA ILE A 198 -6.33 -27.58 -7.38
C ILE A 198 -6.80 -28.48 -8.52
N GLY A 199 -7.84 -28.06 -9.24
CA GLY A 199 -8.36 -28.79 -10.40
C GLY A 199 -7.30 -29.01 -11.47
N PHE A 200 -6.49 -27.98 -11.77
CA PHE A 200 -5.38 -28.08 -12.72
C PHE A 200 -4.27 -29.02 -12.23
N LEU A 201 -3.90 -28.94 -10.94
CA LEU A 201 -2.90 -29.82 -10.32
C LEU A 201 -3.30 -31.30 -10.36
N VAL A 202 -4.60 -31.61 -10.35
CA VAL A 202 -5.12 -32.98 -10.48
C VAL A 202 -5.30 -33.38 -11.95
N ALA A 203 -5.87 -32.48 -12.77
CA ALA A 203 -6.19 -32.75 -14.16
C ALA A 203 -4.95 -32.97 -15.02
N PHE A 204 -3.87 -32.24 -14.76
CA PHE A 204 -2.64 -32.34 -15.55
C PHE A 204 -1.94 -33.72 -15.40
N PRO A 205 -1.66 -34.23 -14.18
CA PRO A 205 -1.18 -35.60 -14.00
C PRO A 205 -2.16 -36.65 -14.52
N ALA A 206 -3.47 -36.48 -14.28
CA ALA A 206 -4.48 -37.41 -14.75
C ALA A 206 -4.52 -37.52 -16.29
N SER A 207 -4.36 -36.40 -16.99
CA SER A 207 -4.25 -36.37 -18.46
C SER A 207 -3.01 -37.12 -18.97
N ILE A 208 -1.87 -37.00 -18.29
CA ILE A 208 -0.65 -37.74 -18.64
C ILE A 208 -0.83 -39.24 -18.40
N LEU A 209 -1.41 -39.61 -17.27
CA LEU A 209 -1.54 -41.01 -16.85
C LEU A 209 -2.57 -41.80 -17.67
N THR A 210 -3.64 -41.13 -18.11
CA THR A 210 -4.73 -41.74 -18.89
C THR A 210 -4.59 -41.56 -20.41
N GLY A 211 -3.67 -40.69 -20.86
CA GLY A 211 -3.57 -40.26 -22.25
C GLY A 211 -4.73 -39.39 -22.75
N GLN A 212 -5.66 -39.00 -21.86
CA GLN A 212 -6.81 -38.16 -22.19
C GLN A 212 -6.52 -36.70 -21.90
N TYR A 213 -6.11 -35.95 -22.93
CA TYR A 213 -5.83 -34.50 -22.83
C TYR A 213 -7.06 -33.63 -22.51
N LEU A 214 -8.26 -34.20 -22.57
CA LEU A 214 -9.51 -33.48 -22.36
C LEU A 214 -9.63 -32.89 -20.94
N TYR A 215 -9.08 -33.57 -19.91
CA TYR A 215 -9.06 -33.03 -18.54
C TYR A 215 -8.22 -31.75 -18.43
N ALA A 216 -7.01 -31.75 -19.00
CA ALA A 216 -6.17 -30.56 -19.04
C ALA A 216 -6.83 -29.40 -19.82
N VAL A 217 -7.48 -29.70 -20.95
CA VAL A 217 -8.21 -28.69 -21.73
C VAL A 217 -9.36 -28.08 -20.92
N ILE A 218 -10.16 -28.89 -20.23
CA ILE A 218 -11.25 -28.40 -19.37
C ILE A 218 -10.70 -27.49 -18.26
N ALA A 219 -9.62 -27.90 -17.59
CA ALA A 219 -9.02 -27.11 -16.52
C ALA A 219 -8.50 -25.74 -17.02
N VAL A 220 -7.85 -25.71 -18.19
CA VAL A 220 -7.39 -24.45 -18.81
C VAL A 220 -8.57 -23.57 -19.20
N VAL A 221 -9.62 -24.14 -19.82
CA VAL A 221 -10.81 -23.38 -20.21
C VAL A 221 -11.51 -22.79 -18.97
N TYR A 222 -11.62 -23.55 -17.88
CA TYR A 222 -12.18 -23.07 -16.62
C TYR A 222 -11.39 -21.87 -16.07
N LEU A 223 -10.06 -21.97 -16.00
CA LEU A 223 -9.20 -20.88 -15.53
C LEU A 223 -9.32 -19.63 -16.41
N LEU A 224 -9.38 -19.80 -17.74
CA LEU A 224 -9.58 -18.68 -18.67
C LEU A 224 -10.96 -18.03 -18.51
N ALA A 225 -12.02 -18.81 -18.37
CA ALA A 225 -13.37 -18.29 -18.14
C ALA A 225 -13.44 -17.51 -16.82
N LEU A 226 -12.87 -18.07 -15.75
CA LEU A 226 -12.83 -17.40 -14.45
C LEU A 226 -12.03 -16.10 -14.51
N TRP A 227 -10.86 -16.11 -15.13
CA TRP A 227 -10.04 -14.91 -15.33
C TRP A 227 -10.79 -13.84 -16.13
N ALA A 228 -11.50 -14.23 -17.19
CA ALA A 228 -12.32 -13.31 -17.99
C ALA A 228 -13.46 -12.71 -17.16
N VAL A 229 -14.19 -13.53 -16.39
CA VAL A 229 -15.26 -13.07 -15.50
C VAL A 229 -14.72 -12.12 -14.44
N ALA A 230 -13.61 -12.47 -13.78
CA ALA A 230 -12.95 -11.63 -12.79
C ALA A 230 -12.50 -10.29 -13.38
N SER A 231 -11.96 -10.31 -14.59
CA SER A 231 -11.48 -9.10 -15.28
C SER A 231 -12.64 -8.17 -15.66
N VAL A 232 -13.74 -8.74 -16.19
CA VAL A 232 -14.96 -7.98 -16.51
C VAL A 232 -15.60 -7.43 -15.24
N TYR A 233 -15.67 -8.23 -14.17
CA TYR A 233 -16.17 -7.77 -12.88
C TYR A 233 -15.35 -6.60 -12.37
N LYS A 234 -14.01 -6.72 -12.30
CA LYS A 234 -13.13 -5.62 -11.86
C LYS A 234 -13.26 -4.36 -12.70
N TYR A 235 -13.52 -4.49 -14.00
CA TYR A 235 -13.68 -3.35 -14.90
C TYR A 235 -15.06 -2.68 -14.80
N CYS A 236 -16.12 -3.45 -14.56
CA CYS A 236 -17.50 -2.99 -14.56
C CYS A 236 -18.05 -2.67 -13.16
N SER A 237 -17.49 -3.25 -12.10
CA SER A 237 -17.89 -2.98 -10.73
C SER A 237 -17.52 -1.55 -10.33
N ASP A 238 -18.41 -0.87 -9.62
CA ASP A 238 -18.10 0.38 -8.92
C ASP A 238 -17.85 0.05 -7.43
N PRO A 239 -16.58 -0.13 -7.01
CA PRO A 239 -16.26 -0.43 -5.61
C PRO A 239 -16.20 0.83 -4.74
N LEU A 240 -16.47 2.01 -5.30
CA LEU A 240 -16.33 3.28 -4.58
C LEU A 240 -17.43 3.42 -3.52
N PRO A 241 -17.09 3.95 -2.32
CA PRO A 241 -18.10 4.35 -1.36
C PRO A 241 -19.09 5.35 -2.00
N PRO A 242 -20.39 5.29 -1.65
CA PRO A 242 -21.40 6.16 -2.25
C PRO A 242 -21.11 7.66 -2.02
N GLU A 243 -20.35 7.98 -0.98
CA GLU A 243 -19.93 9.33 -0.61
C GLU A 243 -18.72 9.85 -1.42
N LEU A 244 -17.98 8.97 -2.12
CA LEU A 244 -16.71 9.28 -2.79
C LEU A 244 -16.79 8.97 -4.30
N GLN A 245 -17.75 9.57 -5.00
CA GLN A 245 -18.00 9.35 -6.42
C GLN A 245 -17.10 10.20 -7.33
N THR A 246 -16.79 11.44 -6.91
CA THR A 246 -15.99 12.39 -7.71
C THR A 246 -14.65 12.72 -7.06
N PHE A 247 -13.71 13.23 -7.86
CA PHE A 247 -12.43 13.69 -7.32
C PHE A 247 -12.57 14.87 -6.35
N ARG A 248 -13.63 15.67 -6.48
CA ARG A 248 -13.98 16.72 -5.52
C ARG A 248 -14.33 16.13 -4.17
N ASP A 249 -15.19 15.11 -4.13
CA ASP A 249 -15.63 14.50 -2.88
C ASP A 249 -14.43 13.90 -2.14
N LEU A 250 -13.55 13.23 -2.89
CA LEU A 250 -12.29 12.70 -2.38
C LEU A 250 -11.36 13.79 -1.85
N ALA A 251 -11.19 14.89 -2.59
CA ALA A 251 -10.34 15.99 -2.17
C ALA A 251 -10.89 16.71 -0.92
N VAL A 252 -12.21 16.85 -0.80
CA VAL A 252 -12.86 17.39 0.40
C VAL A 252 -12.68 16.45 1.59
N ALA A 253 -12.85 15.14 1.40
CA ALA A 253 -12.62 14.16 2.44
C ALA A 253 -11.18 14.23 2.97
N ILE A 254 -10.18 14.23 2.07
CA ILE A 254 -8.76 14.35 2.46
C ILE A 254 -8.49 15.67 3.21
N ALA A 255 -8.99 16.80 2.70
CA ALA A 255 -8.82 18.09 3.36
C ALA A 255 -9.50 18.16 4.73
N GLY A 256 -10.62 17.45 4.91
CA GLY A 256 -11.31 17.31 6.20
C GLY A 256 -10.46 16.59 7.24
N LEU A 257 -9.74 15.54 6.84
CA LEU A 257 -8.85 14.78 7.71
C LEU A 257 -7.68 15.62 8.25
N ASP A 258 -7.16 16.55 7.44
CA ASP A 258 -6.11 17.49 7.86
C ASP A 258 -6.65 18.55 8.83
N CYS A 259 -7.88 19.03 8.62
CA CYS A 259 -8.51 20.00 9.52
C CYS A 259 -8.75 19.42 10.93
N GLU A 260 -9.13 18.15 11.03
CA GLU A 260 -9.31 17.45 12.31
C GLU A 260 -7.96 17.21 13.02
N ALA A 261 -6.92 16.83 12.29
CA ALA A 261 -5.57 16.69 12.84
C ALA A 261 -5.03 18.03 13.38
N VAL A 262 -5.26 19.13 12.68
CA VAL A 262 -4.85 20.48 13.13
C VAL A 262 -5.64 20.94 14.35
N ARG A 263 -6.94 20.60 14.47
CA ARG A 263 -7.73 20.89 15.68
C ARG A 263 -7.25 20.08 16.89
N GLY A 264 -7.00 18.78 16.73
CA GLY A 264 -6.48 17.94 17.81
C GLY A 264 -5.12 18.41 18.36
N ILE A 265 -4.24 18.95 17.50
CA ILE A 265 -2.96 19.55 17.94
C ILE A 265 -3.16 20.86 18.72
N LYS A 266 -4.15 21.68 18.35
CA LYS A 266 -4.47 22.92 19.09
C LYS A 266 -5.08 22.62 20.45
N ASP A 267 -5.97 21.63 20.53
CA ASP A 267 -6.62 21.25 21.79
C ASP A 267 -5.62 20.59 22.76
N SER A 268 -4.67 19.80 22.24
CA SER A 268 -3.53 19.25 23.01
C SER A 268 -2.61 20.34 23.57
N LYS A 269 -2.29 21.38 22.77
CA LYS A 269 -1.47 22.51 23.24
C LYS A 269 -2.19 23.40 24.26
N ASN A 270 -3.50 23.56 24.13
CA ASN A 270 -4.28 24.34 25.10
C ASN A 270 -4.47 23.57 26.42
N GLY A 271 -4.66 22.25 26.38
CA GLY A 271 -4.70 21.41 27.59
C GLY A 271 -3.37 21.36 28.36
N ALA A 272 -2.23 21.50 27.69
CA ALA A 272 -0.93 21.63 28.34
C ALA A 272 -0.68 23.00 28.99
N ALA A 273 -1.38 24.05 28.53
CA ALA A 273 -1.27 25.40 29.09
C ALA A 273 -2.18 25.62 30.31
N GLU A 274 -3.27 24.85 30.45
CA GLU A 274 -4.18 24.92 31.60
C GLU A 274 -3.74 24.06 32.80
N GLY A 275 -2.65 23.29 32.67
CA GLY A 275 -2.05 22.49 33.76
C GLY A 275 -0.95 23.20 34.56
N LEU A 276 -0.69 24.49 34.27
CA LEU A 276 0.31 25.33 34.94
C LEU A 276 -0.35 26.58 35.53
N THR A 277 -1.34 26.38 36.41
CA THR A 277 -1.81 27.38 37.38
C THR A 277 -2.21 26.70 38.67
#